data_AF-A0A318D084-F1
#
_entry.id   AF-A0A318D084-F1
#
_cell.length_a   1.000
_cell.length_b   1.000
_cell.length_c   1.000
_cell.angle_alpha   90.00
_cell.angle_beta   90.00
_cell.angle_gamma   90.00
#
_symmetry.space_group_name_H-M   'P 1'
#
loop_
_entity.id
_entity.type
_entity.pdbx_description
1 polymer ?
#
loop_
_entity_poly.entity_id
_entity_poly.type
_entity_poly.pdbx_seq_one_letter_code
_entity_poly.pdbx_strand_id
1 'polypeptide(L)'
;MSLFDNLSGYWFRIQDSLFPWMEEKIGELTNKQLQLVTALEIIRIEAFIQNCVGFPGRPLEDRIAIARAFVAKMVYNLPTTRALLDRLECDIKLRRICGWEKKSQVPSESTFSRAFAEFAEGELP
;
A
#
# COMPACT_ATOMS: atom_id res chain seq x y z
N MET A 1 1.39 -21.39 20.69
CA MET A 1 1.29 -19.94 20.97
C MET A 1 -0.11 -19.50 20.64
N SER A 2 -0.73 -18.68 21.49
CA SER A 2 -2.06 -18.15 21.21
C SER A 2 -2.00 -17.10 20.09
N LEU A 3 -3.15 -16.83 19.46
CA LEU A 3 -3.27 -15.75 18.48
C LEU A 3 -2.89 -14.39 19.09
N PHE A 4 -3.24 -14.17 20.36
CA PHE A 4 -2.87 -12.97 21.12
C PHE A 4 -1.36 -12.82 21.33
N ASP A 5 -0.64 -13.91 21.61
CA ASP A 5 0.82 -13.85 21.78
C ASP A 5 1.51 -13.45 20.48
N ASN A 6 1.04 -14.00 19.35
CA ASN A 6 1.55 -13.65 18.02
C ASN A 6 1.26 -12.18 17.70
N LEU A 7 0.02 -11.72 17.87
CA LEU A 7 -0.34 -10.33 17.62
C LEU A 7 0.44 -9.35 18.50
N SER A 8 0.66 -9.70 19.78
CA SER A 8 1.47 -8.88 20.69
C SER A 8 2.92 -8.78 20.23
N GLY A 9 3.49 -9.90 19.75
CA GLY A 9 4.83 -9.91 19.16
C GLY A 9 4.95 -9.09 17.87
N TYR A 10 3.97 -9.18 16.98
CA TYR A 10 3.90 -8.34 15.77
C TYR A 10 3.76 -6.86 16.12
N TRP A 11 2.85 -6.54 17.04
CA TRP A 11 2.61 -5.18 17.47
C TRP A 11 3.85 -4.55 18.10
N PHE A 12 4.58 -5.29 18.93
CA PHE A 12 5.84 -4.84 19.49
C PHE A 12 6.86 -4.50 18.39
N ARG A 13 7.03 -5.35 17.38
CA ARG A 13 7.93 -5.08 16.25
C ARG A 13 7.53 -3.87 15.42
N ILE A 14 6.23 -3.71 15.19
CA ILE A 14 5.69 -2.56 14.44
C ILE A 14 6.00 -1.26 15.19
N GLN A 15 5.74 -1.22 16.51
CA GLN A 15 5.96 -0.03 17.32
C GLN A 15 7.44 0.28 17.56
N ASP A 16 8.26 -0.72 17.88
CA ASP A 16 9.64 -0.53 18.33
C ASP A 16 10.62 -0.36 17.16
N SER A 17 10.33 -0.97 16.00
CA SER A 17 11.26 -0.98 14.86
C SER A 17 10.71 -0.29 13.63
N LEU A 18 9.50 -0.66 13.18
CA LEU A 18 8.99 -0.18 11.89
C LEU A 18 8.65 1.31 11.91
N PHE A 19 7.87 1.77 12.90
CA PHE A 19 7.47 3.18 12.95
C PHE A 19 8.66 4.13 13.11
N PRO A 20 9.61 3.92 14.05
CA PRO A 20 10.78 4.81 14.17
C PRO A 20 11.61 4.86 12.89
N TRP A 21 11.82 3.72 12.23
CA TRP A 21 12.54 3.66 10.96
C TRP A 21 11.82 4.43 9.85
N MET A 22 10.49 4.32 9.77
CA MET A 22 9.71 5.08 8.78
C MET A 22 9.74 6.58 9.08
N GLU A 23 9.55 6.98 10.32
CA GLU A 23 9.56 8.40 10.71
C GLU A 23 10.92 9.06 10.43
N GLU A 24 12.02 8.33 10.56
CA GLU A 24 13.35 8.80 10.14
C GLU A 24 13.41 9.09 8.62
N LYS A 25 12.75 8.27 7.79
CA LYS A 25 12.81 8.38 6.32
C LYS A 25 11.80 9.36 5.72
N ILE A 26 10.58 9.39 6.25
CA ILE A 26 9.45 10.14 5.66
C ILE A 26 8.87 11.21 6.59
N GLY A 27 9.40 11.34 7.81
CA GLY A 27 8.93 12.25 8.86
C GLY A 27 7.77 11.68 9.66
N GLU A 28 7.37 12.40 10.72
CA GLU A 28 6.33 12.00 11.68
C GLU A 28 5.05 11.48 11.00
N LEU A 29 4.56 10.32 11.43
CA LEU A 29 3.39 9.70 10.81
C LEU A 29 2.11 10.12 11.53
N THR A 30 1.08 10.46 10.75
CA THR A 30 -0.25 10.67 11.32
C THR A 30 -0.87 9.35 11.76
N ASN A 31 -1.82 9.37 12.72
CA ASN A 31 -2.55 8.17 13.16
C ASN A 31 -3.13 7.34 12.00
N LYS A 32 -3.63 8.00 10.95
CA LYS A 32 -4.20 7.32 9.78
C LYS A 32 -3.14 6.67 8.89
N GLN A 33 -1.94 7.26 8.83
CA GLN A 33 -0.80 6.67 8.15
C GLN A 33 -0.23 5.49 8.95
N LEU A 34 -0.15 5.59 10.28
CA LEU A 34 0.23 4.46 11.14
C LEU A 34 -0.73 3.28 10.97
N GLN A 35 -2.04 3.55 10.92
CA GLN A 35 -3.06 2.55 10.64
C GLN A 35 -2.84 1.87 9.27
N LEU A 36 -2.54 2.65 8.23
CA LEU A 36 -2.25 2.10 6.90
C LEU A 36 -0.99 1.23 6.91
N VAL A 37 0.11 1.71 7.50
CA VAL A 37 1.36 0.95 7.60
C VAL A 37 1.13 -0.37 8.34
N THR A 38 0.41 -0.32 9.46
CA THR A 38 0.04 -1.51 10.23
C THR A 38 -0.78 -2.49 9.37
N ALA A 39 -1.78 -1.99 8.64
CA ALA A 39 -2.59 -2.82 7.76
C ALA A 39 -1.75 -3.49 6.66
N LEU A 40 -0.84 -2.74 6.03
CA LEU A 40 0.05 -3.27 5.00
C LEU A 40 1.00 -4.34 5.57
N GLU A 41 1.56 -4.14 6.75
CA GLU A 41 2.47 -5.09 7.40
C GLU A 41 1.76 -6.39 7.82
N ILE A 42 0.49 -6.30 8.23
CA ILE A 42 -0.29 -7.48 8.61
C ILE A 42 -0.80 -8.24 7.38
N ILE A 43 -1.37 -7.52 6.40
CA ILE A 43 -1.94 -8.14 5.19
C ILE A 43 -0.83 -8.68 4.30
N ARG A 44 0.31 -8.00 4.21
CA ARG A 44 1.43 -8.31 3.31
C ARG A 44 0.93 -8.56 1.88
N ILE A 45 0.14 -7.61 1.39
CA ILE A 45 -0.59 -7.73 0.12
C ILE A 45 0.33 -8.08 -1.05
N GLU A 46 1.61 -7.74 -0.96
CA GLU A 46 2.61 -8.04 -1.99
C GLU A 46 2.80 -9.54 -2.21
N ALA A 47 2.55 -10.38 -1.19
CA ALA A 47 2.65 -11.83 -1.29
C ALA A 47 1.58 -12.45 -2.21
N PHE A 48 0.51 -11.72 -2.49
CA PHE A 48 -0.61 -12.16 -3.33
C PHE A 48 -0.53 -11.60 -4.76
N ILE A 49 0.42 -10.70 -5.04
CA ILE A 49 0.59 -10.10 -6.35
C ILE A 49 1.62 -10.91 -7.15
N GLN A 50 1.20 -11.44 -8.30
CA GLN A 50 2.12 -12.07 -9.24
C GLN A 50 3.05 -11.01 -9.83
N ASN A 51 4.35 -11.13 -9.57
CA ASN A 51 5.32 -10.22 -10.12
C ASN A 51 5.68 -10.63 -11.56
N CYS A 52 5.25 -9.87 -12.56
CA CYS A 52 5.48 -10.17 -13.99
C CYS A 52 6.89 -9.78 -14.48
N VAL A 53 7.88 -9.76 -13.59
CA VAL A 53 9.27 -9.42 -13.96
C VAL A 53 9.84 -10.55 -14.81
N GLY A 54 10.26 -10.24 -16.05
CA GLY A 54 10.94 -11.19 -16.95
C GLY A 54 10.11 -11.69 -18.13
N PHE A 55 8.85 -11.28 -18.27
CA PHE A 55 8.07 -11.57 -19.49
C PHE A 55 8.43 -10.61 -20.64
N PRO A 56 8.51 -11.09 -21.90
CA PRO A 56 8.75 -10.23 -23.05
C PRO A 56 7.60 -9.23 -23.23
N GLY A 57 7.92 -7.93 -23.34
CA GLY A 57 6.94 -6.85 -23.50
C GLY A 57 7.26 -5.61 -22.66
N ARG A 58 6.34 -4.64 -22.62
CA ARG A 58 6.43 -3.50 -21.69
C ARG A 58 6.14 -4.01 -20.28
N PRO A 59 7.03 -3.82 -19.30
CA PRO A 59 6.77 -4.19 -17.92
C PRO A 59 5.46 -3.53 -17.44
N LEU A 60 4.62 -4.31 -16.78
CA LEU A 60 3.43 -3.78 -16.13
C LEU A 60 3.86 -2.73 -15.10
N GLU A 61 3.13 -1.62 -15.03
CA GLU A 61 3.31 -0.66 -13.94
C GLU A 61 3.15 -1.38 -12.60
N ASP A 62 3.94 -0.97 -11.61
CA ASP A 62 4.16 -1.68 -10.35
C ASP A 62 2.84 -2.06 -9.66
N ARG A 63 2.39 -3.30 -9.90
CA ARG A 63 1.14 -3.84 -9.36
C ARG A 63 1.19 -3.93 -7.84
N ILE A 64 2.38 -4.07 -7.26
CA ILE A 64 2.56 -4.08 -5.82
C ILE A 64 2.21 -2.70 -5.25
N ALA A 65 2.72 -1.62 -5.85
CA ALA A 65 2.40 -0.27 -5.42
C ALA A 65 0.91 0.06 -5.60
N ILE A 66 0.28 -0.41 -6.69
CA ILE A 66 -1.16 -0.25 -6.91
C ILE A 66 -1.98 -1.05 -5.87
N ALA A 67 -1.55 -2.26 -5.50
CA ALA A 67 -2.20 -3.06 -4.45
C ALA A 67 -2.09 -2.40 -3.07
N ARG A 68 -0.93 -1.82 -2.73
CA ARG A 68 -0.79 -1.02 -1.50
C ARG A 68 -1.71 0.19 -1.49
N ALA A 69 -1.87 0.85 -2.64
CA ALA A 69 -2.80 1.96 -2.80
C ALA A 69 -4.27 1.52 -2.72
N PHE A 70 -4.59 0.28 -3.11
CA PHE A 70 -5.92 -0.31 -2.90
C PHE A 70 -6.23 -0.46 -1.40
N VAL A 71 -5.29 -1.00 -0.61
CA VAL A 71 -5.44 -1.04 0.86
C VAL A 71 -5.58 0.37 1.43
N ALA A 72 -4.80 1.34 0.92
CA ALA A 72 -4.93 2.74 1.31
C ALA A 72 -6.32 3.31 1.02
N LYS A 73 -6.93 2.99 -0.13
CA LYS A 73 -8.30 3.38 -0.45
C LYS A 73 -9.28 2.92 0.64
N MET A 74 -9.14 1.68 1.09
CA MET A 74 -10.02 1.07 2.11
C MET A 74 -9.80 1.71 3.50
N VAL A 75 -8.54 1.84 3.94
CA VAL A 75 -8.21 2.48 5.24
C VAL A 75 -8.65 3.94 5.30
N TYR A 76 -8.56 4.65 4.18
CA TYR A 76 -8.99 6.05 4.09
C TYR A 76 -10.49 6.21 3.85
N ASN A 77 -11.22 5.11 3.61
CA ASN A 77 -12.63 5.08 3.25
C ASN A 77 -12.94 5.98 2.03
N LEU A 78 -12.10 5.89 0.99
CA LEU A 78 -12.25 6.70 -0.22
C LEU A 78 -13.22 6.03 -1.19
N PRO A 79 -14.31 6.70 -1.60
CA PRO A 79 -15.36 6.06 -2.39
C PRO A 79 -14.92 5.75 -3.83
N THR A 80 -14.07 6.59 -4.42
CA THR A 80 -13.69 6.52 -5.83
C THR A 80 -12.18 6.42 -6.03
N THR A 81 -11.78 5.86 -7.18
CA THR A 81 -10.36 5.81 -7.61
C THR A 81 -9.81 7.22 -7.82
N ARG A 82 -10.63 8.13 -8.35
CA ARG A 82 -10.28 9.54 -8.48
C ARG A 82 -9.91 10.19 -7.15
N ALA A 83 -10.71 9.96 -6.10
CA ALA A 83 -10.41 10.49 -4.77
C ALA A 83 -9.08 9.94 -4.20
N LEU A 84 -8.75 8.69 -4.49
CA LEU A 84 -7.44 8.11 -4.15
C LEU A 84 -6.29 8.81 -4.89
N LEU A 85 -6.43 9.04 -6.19
CA LEU A 85 -5.42 9.71 -7.00
C LEU A 85 -5.18 11.16 -6.54
N ASP A 86 -6.24 11.92 -6.33
CA ASP A 86 -6.14 13.30 -5.85
C ASP A 86 -5.43 13.35 -4.48
N ARG A 87 -5.69 12.36 -3.61
CA ARG A 87 -5.01 12.23 -2.32
C ARG A 87 -3.54 11.86 -2.47
N LEU A 88 -3.20 10.89 -3.33
CA LEU A 88 -1.81 10.50 -3.64
C LEU A 88 -1.01 11.65 -4.26
N GLU A 89 -1.67 12.55 -4.97
CA GLU A 89 -1.04 13.73 -5.51
C GLU A 89 -0.69 14.75 -4.41
N CYS A 90 -1.61 14.99 -3.48
CA CYS A 90 -1.42 16.00 -2.43
C CYS A 90 -0.54 15.51 -1.25
N ASP A 91 -0.65 14.23 -0.89
CA ASP A 91 -0.01 13.65 0.30
C ASP A 91 1.25 12.85 -0.10
N ILE A 92 2.42 13.49 0.04
CA ILE A 92 3.70 12.86 -0.26
C ILE A 92 3.99 11.64 0.61
N LYS A 93 3.56 11.63 1.89
CA LYS A 93 3.81 10.53 2.81
C LYS A 93 2.96 9.33 2.42
N LEU A 94 1.68 9.53 2.12
CA LEU A 94 0.80 8.48 1.61
C LEU A 94 1.38 7.85 0.32
N ARG A 95 1.84 8.70 -0.60
CA ARG A 95 2.42 8.26 -1.86
C ARG A 95 3.67 7.39 -1.65
N ARG A 96 4.56 7.80 -0.75
CA ARG A 96 5.75 7.03 -0.37
C ARG A 96 5.43 5.72 0.33
N ILE A 97 4.45 5.71 1.23
CA ILE A 97 3.96 4.48 1.88
C ILE A 97 3.48 3.46 0.83
N CYS A 98 2.80 3.94 -0.22
CA CYS A 98 2.37 3.06 -1.32
C CYS A 98 3.53 2.58 -2.21
N GLY A 99 4.68 3.26 -2.20
CA GLY A 99 5.88 2.88 -2.97
C GLY A 99 6.28 3.85 -4.09
N TRP A 100 5.62 5.02 -4.19
CA TRP A 100 5.98 6.03 -5.19
C TRP A 100 6.70 7.22 -4.53
N GLU A 101 7.83 7.62 -5.10
CA GLU A 101 8.56 8.81 -4.62
C GLU A 101 8.02 10.08 -5.27
N LYS A 102 7.79 10.04 -6.59
CA LYS A 102 7.39 11.18 -7.41
C LYS A 102 5.94 11.05 -7.86
N LYS A 103 5.26 12.19 -8.02
CA LYS A 103 3.91 12.25 -8.61
C LYS A 103 3.84 11.59 -9.99
N SER A 104 4.88 11.77 -10.80
CA SER A 104 4.96 11.21 -12.16
C SER A 104 5.04 9.69 -12.23
N GLN A 105 5.30 9.02 -11.10
CA GLN A 105 5.32 7.55 -11.03
C GLN A 105 3.93 6.98 -10.74
N VAL A 106 2.98 7.80 -10.30
CA VAL A 106 1.63 7.36 -10.02
C VAL A 106 0.92 7.05 -11.34
N PRO A 107 0.43 5.81 -11.53
CA PRO A 107 -0.32 5.41 -12.71
C PRO A 107 -1.56 6.27 -12.98
N SER A 108 -2.02 6.22 -14.24
CA SER A 108 -3.29 6.83 -14.62
C SER A 108 -4.50 6.11 -14.00
N GLU A 109 -5.64 6.80 -13.93
CA GLU A 109 -6.90 6.25 -13.40
C GLU A 109 -7.37 4.99 -14.14
N SER A 110 -7.14 4.92 -15.46
CA SER A 110 -7.48 3.73 -16.25
C SER A 110 -6.59 2.54 -15.88
N THR A 111 -5.31 2.76 -15.56
CA THR A 111 -4.44 1.69 -15.03
C THR A 111 -4.95 1.19 -13.68
N PHE A 112 -5.29 2.10 -12.76
CA PHE A 112 -5.84 1.72 -11.45
C PHE A 112 -7.14 0.92 -11.59
N SER A 113 -8.03 1.37 -12.47
CA SER A 113 -9.32 0.70 -12.68
C SER A 113 -9.14 -0.72 -13.22
N ARG A 114 -8.19 -0.90 -14.16
CA ARG A 114 -7.81 -2.24 -14.66
C ARG A 114 -7.22 -3.11 -13.57
N ALA A 115 -6.25 -2.60 -12.81
CA ALA A 115 -5.63 -3.36 -11.73
C ALA A 115 -6.65 -3.73 -10.64
N PHE A 116 -7.58 -2.85 -10.28
CA PHE A 116 -8.61 -3.16 -9.29
C PHE A 116 -9.60 -4.22 -9.79
N ALA A 117 -9.90 -4.25 -11.10
CA ALA A 117 -10.68 -5.32 -11.69
C ALA A 117 -9.92 -6.66 -11.62
N GLU A 118 -8.62 -6.67 -11.98
CA GLU A 118 -7.74 -7.84 -11.86
C GLU A 118 -7.69 -8.35 -10.40
N PHE A 119 -7.61 -7.44 -9.43
CA PHE A 119 -7.57 -7.78 -7.99
C PHE A 119 -8.89 -8.36 -7.48
N ALA A 120 -10.02 -7.84 -7.97
CA ALA A 120 -11.33 -8.35 -7.62
C ALA A 120 -11.58 -9.74 -8.24
N GLU A 121 -11.15 -9.95 -9.48
CA GLU A 121 -11.19 -11.26 -10.15
C GLU A 121 -10.26 -12.28 -9.47
N GLY A 122 -9.10 -11.83 -8.98
CA GLY A 122 -8.14 -12.65 -8.26
C GLY A 122 -8.47 -12.90 -6.77
N GLU A 123 -9.62 -12.41 -6.29
CA GLU A 123 -10.07 -12.53 -4.89
C GLU A 123 -8.98 -12.15 -3.88
N LEU A 124 -8.29 -11.04 -4.11
CA LEU A 124 -7.28 -10.57 -3.17
C LEU A 124 -7.89 -10.33 -1.77
N PRO A 125 -7.19 -10.74 -0.69
CA PRO A 125 -7.69 -10.64 0.69
C PRO A 125 -7.75 -9.19 1.21
#